data_AF-A0A3N6F943-F1
#
_entry.id   AF-A0A3N6F943-F1
#
_cell.length_a   1.000
_cell.length_b   1.000
_cell.length_c   1.000
_cell.angle_alpha   90.00
_cell.angle_beta   90.00
_cell.angle_gamma   90.00
#
_symmetry.space_group_name_H-M   'P 1'
#
loop_
_entity.id
_entity.type
_entity.pdbx_description
1 polymer ?
#
loop_
_entity_poly.entity_id
_entity_poly.type
_entity_poly.pdbx_seq_one_letter_code
_entity_poly.pdbx_strand_id
1 'polypeptide(L)'
;MIANVRSYKKNQVSRAEVSTAISLSHNDYMIKRVTAALDQIDDYTADIGFVDGDLHIPGDLDLTQEHVWLLVVLGDLVVDGKYGDDDHPESFSLVTGNMRARDIVTAGWLEVHGDLSTDRLIGDYNDCGAHIGGDVHAQLFYGEEHHFTIGGALIADAVIGEPRLEIATRPAVIDIDDPRMLEHFDRDLLRVFDDHDENDNAITYVDGFDDFHELKRRVNAGLPLRTTATRDN
;
A
#
# COMPACT_ATOMS: atom_id res chain seq x y z
N MET A 1 0.31 -13.96 14.88
CA MET A 1 1.63 -13.62 15.44
C MET A 1 2.66 -14.01 14.40
N ILE A 2 3.31 -13.00 13.84
CA ILE A 2 4.28 -13.15 12.74
C ILE A 2 5.47 -13.99 13.21
N ALA A 3 5.80 -15.05 12.48
CA ALA A 3 6.95 -15.89 12.79
C ALA A 3 8.26 -15.09 12.64
N ASN A 4 9.28 -15.39 13.46
CA ASN A 4 10.59 -14.74 13.44
C ASN A 4 10.61 -13.24 13.77
N VAL A 5 9.52 -12.69 14.32
CA VAL A 5 9.45 -11.30 14.79
C VAL A 5 9.69 -11.23 16.30
N ARG A 6 10.62 -10.36 16.73
CA ARG A 6 10.86 -10.05 18.15
C ARG A 6 9.82 -9.04 18.63
N SER A 7 9.18 -9.36 19.74
CA SER A 7 8.12 -8.55 20.36
C SER A 7 8.67 -7.62 21.44
N TYR A 8 8.27 -6.35 21.41
CA TYR A 8 8.62 -5.39 22.45
C TYR A 8 7.91 -5.70 23.77
N LYS A 9 6.59 -5.98 23.72
CA LYS A 9 5.80 -6.33 24.91
C LYS A 9 6.27 -7.61 25.62
N LYS A 10 6.93 -8.51 24.88
CA LYS A 10 7.56 -9.72 25.45
C LYS A 10 9.01 -9.51 25.89
N ASN A 11 9.50 -8.27 25.89
CA ASN A 11 10.89 -7.91 26.21
C ASN A 11 11.93 -8.62 25.33
N GLN A 12 11.60 -8.92 24.08
CA GLN A 12 12.52 -9.55 23.12
C GLN A 12 13.30 -8.52 22.29
N VAL A 13 12.84 -7.28 22.30
CA VAL A 13 13.53 -6.11 21.76
C VAL A 13 13.47 -4.98 22.78
N SER A 14 14.57 -4.25 22.94
CA SER A 14 14.70 -3.15 23.88
C SER A 14 14.22 -1.82 23.28
N ARG A 15 13.88 -0.87 24.16
CA ARG A 15 13.61 0.53 23.78
C ARG A 15 14.73 1.16 22.97
N ALA A 16 15.98 0.88 23.34
CA ALA A 16 17.14 1.40 22.65
C ALA A 16 17.22 0.88 21.21
N GLU A 17 16.98 -0.41 20.99
CA GLU A 17 16.94 -1.00 19.65
C GLU A 17 15.85 -0.36 18.78
N VAL A 18 14.62 -0.21 19.30
CA VAL A 18 13.54 0.42 18.53
C VAL A 18 13.83 1.89 18.24
N SER A 19 14.31 2.65 19.23
CA SER A 19 14.69 4.06 19.04
C SER A 19 15.82 4.23 18.02
N THR A 20 16.82 3.35 18.04
CA THR A 20 17.91 3.37 17.05
C THR A 20 17.39 3.03 15.65
N ALA A 21 16.56 2.00 15.50
CA ALA A 21 16.02 1.65 14.21
C ALA A 21 15.12 2.74 13.63
N ILE A 22 14.20 3.30 14.42
CA ILE A 22 13.30 4.34 13.93
C ILE A 22 14.03 5.63 13.58
N SER A 23 15.20 5.90 14.16
CA SER A 23 16.02 7.06 13.78
C SER A 23 16.59 6.99 12.36
N LEU A 24 16.46 5.83 11.70
CA LEU A 24 16.76 5.66 10.28
C LEU A 24 15.65 6.17 9.36
N SER A 25 14.43 6.38 9.90
CA SER A 25 13.31 6.91 9.12
C SER A 25 13.61 8.31 8.58
N HIS A 26 13.16 8.61 7.38
CA HIS A 26 13.19 9.95 6.78
C HIS A 26 11.97 10.80 7.20
N ASN A 27 11.06 10.23 7.98
CA ASN A 27 9.82 10.87 8.39
C ASN A 27 9.89 11.32 9.86
N ASP A 28 10.10 12.63 10.07
CA ASP A 28 10.15 13.24 11.40
C ASP A 28 8.88 13.00 12.23
N TYR A 29 7.71 12.89 11.59
CA TYR A 29 6.45 12.59 12.28
C TYR A 29 6.48 11.16 12.82
N MET A 30 6.86 10.18 11.99
CA MET A 30 7.03 8.78 12.41
C MET A 30 8.00 8.68 13.59
N ILE A 31 9.19 9.29 13.50
CA ILE A 31 10.19 9.29 14.58
C ILE A 31 9.58 9.83 15.87
N LYS A 32 8.94 11.00 15.81
CA LYS A 32 8.38 11.67 16.98
C LYS A 32 7.23 10.86 17.60
N ARG A 33 6.30 10.36 16.79
CA ARG A 33 5.14 9.57 17.26
C ARG A 33 5.60 8.27 17.87
N VAL A 34 6.50 7.54 17.20
CA VAL A 34 7.02 6.28 17.70
C VAL A 34 7.76 6.48 19.01
N THR A 35 8.68 7.46 19.06
CA THR A 35 9.44 7.76 20.28
C THR A 35 8.55 8.11 21.47
N ALA A 36 7.47 8.88 21.25
CA ALA A 36 6.54 9.24 22.31
C ALA A 36 5.72 8.04 22.81
N ALA A 37 5.34 7.13 21.92
CA ALA A 37 4.53 5.96 22.28
C ALA A 37 5.34 4.83 22.93
N LEU A 38 6.67 4.77 22.76
CA LEU A 38 7.51 3.76 23.43
C LEU A 38 7.38 3.76 24.96
N ASP A 39 7.08 4.91 25.55
CA ASP A 39 6.91 5.04 27.00
C ASP A 39 5.47 4.69 27.47
N GLN A 40 4.55 4.44 26.53
CA GLN A 40 3.11 4.19 26.78
C GLN A 40 2.60 2.95 26.04
N ILE A 41 3.46 2.15 25.42
CA ILE A 41 3.06 1.05 24.53
C ILE A 41 2.27 -0.06 25.27
N ASP A 42 2.43 -0.16 26.60
CA ASP A 42 1.65 -1.06 27.44
C ASP A 42 0.16 -0.70 27.48
N ASP A 43 -0.19 0.57 27.21
CA ASP A 43 -1.58 1.04 27.10
C ASP A 43 -2.22 0.71 25.74
N TYR A 44 -1.43 0.31 24.75
CA TYR A 44 -1.90 -0.05 23.42
C TYR A 44 -2.34 -1.51 23.44
N THR A 45 -3.28 -1.90 22.57
CA THR A 45 -3.62 -3.32 22.37
C THR A 45 -2.58 -4.02 21.48
N ALA A 46 -2.04 -3.31 20.49
CA ALA A 46 -1.06 -3.80 19.53
C ALA A 46 0.39 -3.73 20.05
N ASP A 47 1.30 -4.47 19.41
CA ASP A 47 2.71 -4.64 19.78
C ASP A 47 3.66 -3.93 18.80
N ILE A 48 4.95 -3.89 19.12
CA ILE A 48 6.02 -3.53 18.20
C ILE A 48 6.71 -4.83 17.76
N GLY A 49 6.66 -5.09 16.46
CA GLY A 49 7.38 -6.18 15.81
C GLY A 49 8.73 -5.71 15.29
N PHE A 50 9.80 -6.42 15.63
CA PHE A 50 11.16 -6.10 15.21
C PHE A 50 11.87 -7.29 14.58
N VAL A 51 12.49 -7.09 13.42
CA VAL A 51 13.33 -8.05 12.72
C VAL A 51 14.68 -7.43 12.41
N ASP A 52 15.75 -8.11 12.83
CA ASP A 52 17.13 -7.75 12.48
C ASP A 52 17.57 -8.62 11.29
N GLY A 53 17.45 -8.08 10.08
CA GLY A 53 17.58 -8.81 8.81
C GLY A 53 16.25 -8.97 8.07
N ASP A 54 16.22 -9.92 7.15
CA ASP A 54 15.11 -10.10 6.22
C ASP A 54 13.90 -10.80 6.87
N LEU A 55 12.69 -10.41 6.44
CA LEU A 55 11.43 -11.01 6.84
C LEU A 55 10.68 -11.56 5.63
N HIS A 56 10.37 -12.85 5.66
CA HIS A 56 9.51 -13.50 4.66
C HIS A 56 8.21 -13.99 5.30
N ILE A 57 7.07 -13.55 4.75
CA ILE A 57 5.73 -13.95 5.12
C ILE A 57 5.11 -14.76 3.97
N PRO A 58 4.81 -16.06 4.15
CA PRO A 58 4.32 -16.92 3.07
C PRO A 58 2.84 -16.69 2.69
N GLY A 59 2.18 -15.68 3.25
CA GLY A 59 0.77 -15.40 3.04
C GLY A 59 0.49 -13.91 3.16
N ASP A 60 -0.72 -13.56 3.56
CA ASP A 60 -1.08 -12.16 3.81
C ASP A 60 -0.46 -11.67 5.12
N LEU A 61 0.01 -10.42 5.11
CA LEU A 61 0.44 -9.67 6.28
C LEU A 61 -0.47 -8.45 6.41
N ASP A 62 -1.27 -8.39 7.46
CA ASP A 62 -2.11 -7.25 7.78
C ASP A 62 -1.80 -6.81 9.21
N LEU A 63 -1.21 -5.62 9.37
CA LEU A 63 -0.69 -5.17 10.67
C LEU A 63 -1.80 -5.06 11.73
N THR A 64 -2.99 -4.62 11.34
CA THR A 64 -4.15 -4.51 12.22
C THR A 64 -4.62 -5.90 12.68
N GLN A 65 -4.71 -6.88 11.77
CA GLN A 65 -5.09 -8.25 12.11
C GLN A 65 -4.03 -8.97 12.95
N GLU A 66 -2.76 -8.66 12.71
CA GLU A 66 -1.64 -9.21 13.49
C GLU A 66 -1.44 -8.49 14.84
N HIS A 67 -2.23 -7.45 15.11
CA HIS A 67 -2.10 -6.57 16.27
C HIS A 67 -0.67 -6.03 16.41
N VAL A 68 -0.09 -5.57 15.30
CA VAL A 68 1.22 -4.93 15.23
C VAL A 68 1.00 -3.46 14.90
N TRP A 69 1.41 -2.59 15.81
CA TRP A 69 1.29 -1.14 15.66
C TRP A 69 2.50 -0.55 14.94
N LEU A 70 3.70 -1.10 15.20
CA LEU A 70 4.92 -0.76 14.49
C LEU A 70 5.61 -2.05 14.04
N LEU A 71 5.89 -2.17 12.75
CA LEU A 71 6.77 -3.19 12.19
C LEU A 71 8.10 -2.57 11.76
N VAL A 72 9.21 -3.09 12.27
CA VAL A 72 10.56 -2.71 11.85
C VAL A 72 11.26 -3.92 11.26
N VAL A 73 11.72 -3.82 10.02
CA VAL A 73 12.51 -4.82 9.30
C VAL A 73 13.83 -4.18 8.88
N LEU A 74 14.93 -4.57 9.52
CA LEU A 74 16.28 -4.12 9.17
C LEU A 74 16.86 -4.95 8.02
N GLY A 75 16.15 -5.01 6.90
CA GLY A 75 16.46 -5.84 5.74
C GLY A 75 15.32 -5.81 4.73
N ASP A 76 15.21 -6.86 3.92
CA ASP A 76 14.15 -7.00 2.92
C ASP A 76 12.86 -7.57 3.53
N LEU A 77 11.71 -7.06 3.10
CA LEU A 77 10.39 -7.59 3.43
C LEU A 77 9.78 -8.26 2.20
N VAL A 78 9.53 -9.56 2.29
CA VAL A 78 8.79 -10.33 1.26
C VAL A 78 7.49 -10.85 1.85
N VAL A 79 6.37 -10.53 1.20
CA VAL A 79 5.03 -11.02 1.55
C VAL A 79 4.48 -11.73 0.32
N ASP A 80 4.29 -13.04 0.36
CA ASP A 80 3.81 -13.78 -0.83
C ASP A 80 2.35 -13.41 -1.18
N GLY A 81 1.59 -12.93 -0.20
CA GLY A 81 0.23 -12.43 -0.36
C GLY A 81 0.14 -10.91 -0.32
N LYS A 82 -0.92 -10.41 0.31
CA LYS A 82 -1.19 -8.99 0.49
C LYS A 82 -0.42 -8.45 1.70
N TYR A 83 0.25 -7.31 1.55
CA TYR A 83 0.57 -6.43 2.68
C TYR A 83 -0.56 -5.41 2.90
N GLY A 84 -0.99 -5.24 4.14
CA GLY A 84 -1.99 -4.26 4.55
C GLY A 84 -1.63 -3.56 5.85
N ASP A 85 -1.91 -2.27 5.91
CA ASP A 85 -1.81 -1.45 7.11
C ASP A 85 -2.99 -0.45 7.16
N ASP A 86 -3.10 0.30 8.26
CA ASP A 86 -4.29 1.08 8.61
C ASP A 86 -3.94 2.45 9.26
N ASP A 87 -4.83 3.43 9.15
CA ASP A 87 -4.73 4.75 9.80
C ASP A 87 -5.54 4.84 11.10
N HIS A 88 -6.43 3.87 11.36
CA HIS A 88 -7.28 3.87 12.56
C HIS A 88 -7.41 2.48 13.24
N PRO A 89 -6.52 2.14 14.20
CA PRO A 89 -5.46 2.97 14.74
C PRO A 89 -4.27 3.11 13.78
N GLU A 90 -3.60 4.28 13.79
CA GLU A 90 -2.39 4.54 13.00
C GLU A 90 -1.39 3.40 13.16
N SER A 91 -0.96 2.82 12.04
CA SER A 91 0.10 1.82 11.99
C SER A 91 1.35 2.37 11.31
N PHE A 92 2.50 1.81 11.67
CA PHE A 92 3.80 2.25 11.20
C PHE A 92 4.61 1.04 10.69
N SER A 93 5.29 1.20 9.56
CA SER A 93 6.17 0.19 8.99
C SER A 93 7.45 0.83 8.49
N LEU A 94 8.59 0.26 8.87
CA LEU A 94 9.92 0.64 8.40
C LEU A 94 10.64 -0.59 7.85
N VAL A 95 10.96 -0.57 6.57
CA VAL A 95 11.75 -1.58 5.86
C VAL A 95 13.01 -0.90 5.33
N THR A 96 14.17 -1.24 5.88
CA THR A 96 15.43 -0.58 5.47
C THR A 96 16.03 -1.16 4.17
N GLY A 97 15.48 -2.26 3.66
CA GLY A 97 15.82 -2.85 2.37
C GLY A 97 14.70 -2.68 1.36
N ASN A 98 14.52 -3.70 0.51
CA ASN A 98 13.48 -3.76 -0.50
C ASN A 98 12.19 -4.34 0.08
N MET A 99 11.06 -3.98 -0.52
CA MET A 99 9.76 -4.57 -0.20
C MET A 99 9.17 -5.25 -1.42
N ARG A 100 8.69 -6.48 -1.25
CA ARG A 100 7.90 -7.19 -2.25
C ARG A 100 6.62 -7.72 -1.63
N ALA A 101 5.50 -7.48 -2.29
CA ALA A 101 4.23 -8.13 -1.98
C ALA A 101 3.52 -8.56 -3.27
N ARG A 102 2.50 -9.43 -3.19
CA ARG A 102 1.56 -9.56 -4.32
C ARG A 102 0.77 -8.27 -4.48
N ASP A 103 0.20 -7.80 -3.37
CA ASP A 103 -0.59 -6.57 -3.31
C ASP A 103 -0.19 -5.75 -2.09
N ILE A 104 -0.28 -4.43 -2.21
CA ILE A 104 -0.09 -3.49 -1.12
C ILE A 104 -1.32 -2.59 -1.07
N VAL A 105 -2.00 -2.60 0.07
CA VAL A 105 -3.04 -1.63 0.42
C VAL A 105 -2.55 -0.88 1.65
N THR A 106 -2.21 0.39 1.49
CA THR A 106 -1.63 1.17 2.59
C THR A 106 -2.49 2.37 2.93
N ALA A 107 -2.77 2.51 4.22
CA ALA A 107 -3.41 3.66 4.84
C ALA A 107 -2.58 4.24 5.99
N GLY A 108 -1.67 3.44 6.56
CA GLY A 108 -0.76 3.87 7.62
C GLY A 108 0.48 4.59 7.12
N TRP A 109 1.53 4.61 7.95
CA TRP A 109 2.84 5.14 7.59
C TRP A 109 3.75 4.01 7.12
N LEU A 110 4.00 3.94 5.81
CA LEU A 110 4.89 2.96 5.20
C LEU A 110 6.20 3.61 4.77
N GLU A 111 7.34 3.12 5.25
CA GLU A 111 8.65 3.55 4.77
C GLU A 111 9.47 2.36 4.28
N VAL A 112 9.93 2.45 3.03
CA VAL A 112 10.80 1.47 2.37
C VAL A 112 12.02 2.22 1.84
N HIS A 113 13.22 1.85 2.27
CA HIS A 113 14.44 2.57 1.84
C HIS A 113 14.94 2.12 0.47
N GLY A 114 14.67 0.88 0.08
CA GLY A 114 15.01 0.32 -1.22
C GLY A 114 13.86 0.39 -2.23
N ASP A 115 13.84 -0.59 -3.13
CA ASP A 115 12.83 -0.73 -4.18
C ASP A 115 11.57 -1.39 -3.64
N LEU A 116 10.42 -1.07 -4.24
CA LEU A 116 9.13 -1.70 -3.95
C LEU A 116 8.57 -2.37 -5.19
N SER A 117 8.27 -3.67 -5.09
CA SER A 117 7.67 -4.46 -6.17
C SER A 117 6.35 -5.09 -5.73
N THR A 118 5.29 -4.88 -6.52
CA THR A 118 3.96 -5.43 -6.27
C THR A 118 3.18 -5.60 -7.57
N ASP A 119 2.09 -6.36 -7.58
CA ASP A 119 1.15 -6.30 -8.69
C ASP A 119 0.29 -5.03 -8.57
N ARG A 120 -0.23 -4.77 -7.36
CA ARG A 120 -1.11 -3.62 -7.09
C ARG A 120 -0.60 -2.81 -5.91
N LEU A 121 -0.45 -1.50 -6.09
CA LEU A 121 -0.15 -0.55 -5.03
C LEU A 121 -1.32 0.43 -4.89
N ILE A 122 -2.08 0.28 -3.81
CA ILE A 122 -3.30 1.03 -3.53
C ILE A 122 -3.08 1.88 -2.28
N GLY A 123 -3.23 3.19 -2.42
CA GLY A 123 -3.39 4.12 -1.31
C GLY A 123 -4.84 4.17 -0.86
N ASP A 124 -5.07 4.09 0.45
CA ASP A 124 -6.37 4.21 1.09
C ASP A 124 -6.25 5.26 2.20
N TYR A 125 -7.17 6.22 2.27
CA TYR A 125 -7.14 7.34 3.21
C TYR A 125 -5.94 8.29 3.13
N ASN A 126 -6.15 9.50 3.66
CA ASN A 126 -5.38 10.68 3.29
C ASN A 126 -4.64 11.37 4.45
N ASP A 127 -4.62 10.72 5.62
CA ASP A 127 -4.05 11.21 6.88
C ASP A 127 -2.59 10.77 7.11
N CYS A 128 -2.14 9.68 6.47
CA CYS A 128 -0.76 9.20 6.53
C CYS A 128 -0.07 9.29 5.16
N GLY A 129 1.04 8.57 4.99
CA GLY A 129 1.80 8.57 3.74
C GLY A 129 2.81 7.43 3.65
N ALA A 130 3.18 7.12 2.41
CA ALA A 130 4.21 6.14 2.08
C ALA A 130 5.46 6.83 1.49
N HIS A 131 6.64 6.45 1.97
CA HIS A 131 7.94 6.89 1.45
C HIS A 131 8.70 5.68 0.91
N ILE A 132 9.00 5.69 -0.38
CA ILE A 132 9.80 4.66 -1.07
C ILE A 132 11.07 5.33 -1.57
N GLY A 133 12.22 4.91 -1.07
CA GLY A 133 13.53 5.49 -1.42
C GLY A 133 13.99 5.13 -2.83
N GLY A 134 13.70 3.91 -3.28
CA GLY A 134 14.08 3.38 -4.58
C GLY A 134 13.00 3.46 -5.65
N ASP A 135 13.07 2.53 -6.61
CA ASP A 135 12.10 2.40 -7.70
C ASP A 135 10.84 1.66 -7.24
N VAL A 136 9.69 2.05 -7.79
CA VAL A 136 8.41 1.35 -7.62
C VAL A 136 8.08 0.61 -8.91
N HIS A 137 7.93 -0.71 -8.81
CA HIS A 137 7.43 -1.58 -9.87
C HIS A 137 6.04 -2.10 -9.51
N ALA A 138 5.04 -1.70 -10.29
CA ALA A 138 3.66 -2.13 -10.11
C ALA A 138 3.05 -2.57 -11.45
N GLN A 139 2.02 -3.41 -11.46
CA GLN A 139 1.13 -3.49 -12.64
C GLN A 139 0.14 -2.33 -12.58
N LEU A 140 -0.38 -2.03 -11.39
CA LEU A 140 -1.33 -0.95 -11.17
C LEU A 140 -0.96 -0.12 -9.93
N PHE A 141 -0.92 1.19 -10.10
CA PHE A 141 -0.78 2.17 -9.03
C PHE A 141 -2.04 3.05 -8.94
N TYR A 142 -2.67 3.06 -7.76
CA TYR A 142 -3.77 3.97 -7.42
C TYR A 142 -3.41 4.72 -6.16
N GLY A 143 -2.97 5.97 -6.30
CA GLY A 143 -2.47 6.80 -5.20
C GLY A 143 -3.28 8.07 -4.94
N GLU A 144 -4.53 8.12 -5.39
CA GLU A 144 -5.38 9.32 -5.32
C GLU A 144 -5.72 9.71 -3.87
N GLU A 145 -5.97 8.72 -3.02
CA GLU A 145 -6.39 8.96 -1.63
C GLU A 145 -5.21 9.11 -0.65
N HIS A 146 -4.02 8.63 -0.98
CA HIS A 146 -2.90 8.52 -0.03
C HIS A 146 -1.66 9.24 -0.53
N HIS A 147 -0.87 9.84 0.37
CA HIS A 147 0.35 10.55 -0.03
C HIS A 147 1.50 9.57 -0.29
N PHE A 148 2.15 9.70 -1.44
CA PHE A 148 3.34 8.92 -1.81
C PHE A 148 4.52 9.84 -2.10
N THR A 149 5.69 9.51 -1.56
CA THR A 149 6.99 10.04 -2.01
C THR A 149 7.81 8.89 -2.59
N ILE A 150 8.22 9.01 -3.85
CA ILE A 150 9.07 8.02 -4.54
C ILE A 150 10.39 8.69 -4.93
N GLY A 151 11.49 8.18 -4.39
CA GLY A 151 12.84 8.67 -4.65
C GLY A 151 13.37 8.26 -6.03
N GLY A 152 12.99 7.07 -6.50
CA GLY A 152 13.32 6.54 -7.82
C GLY A 152 12.26 6.81 -8.89
N ALA A 153 12.11 5.86 -9.81
CA ALA A 153 11.10 5.85 -10.86
C ALA A 153 9.85 5.08 -10.45
N LEU A 154 8.69 5.51 -10.94
CA LEU A 154 7.44 4.74 -10.89
C LEU A 154 7.23 4.06 -12.25
N ILE A 155 7.35 2.74 -12.26
CA ILE A 155 7.20 1.88 -13.43
C ILE A 155 5.93 1.05 -13.23
N ALA A 156 4.84 1.52 -13.83
CA ALA A 156 3.54 0.86 -13.77
C ALA A 156 2.90 0.72 -15.14
N ASP A 157 2.17 -0.38 -15.37
CA ASP A 157 1.38 -0.56 -16.60
C ASP A 157 0.18 0.41 -16.61
N ALA A 158 -0.39 0.70 -15.43
CA ALA A 158 -1.43 1.69 -15.23
C ALA A 158 -1.21 2.54 -13.98
N VAL A 159 -1.34 3.85 -14.13
CA VAL A 159 -1.47 4.80 -13.02
C VAL A 159 -2.84 5.43 -13.12
N ILE A 160 -3.65 5.27 -12.07
CA ILE A 160 -5.05 5.65 -12.08
C ILE A 160 -5.28 6.90 -11.22
N GLY A 161 -6.05 7.85 -11.76
CA GLY A 161 -6.44 9.10 -11.12
C GLY A 161 -5.32 10.13 -11.02
N GLU A 162 -5.52 11.10 -10.12
CA GLU A 162 -4.53 12.14 -9.81
C GLU A 162 -3.82 11.82 -8.48
N PRO A 163 -2.75 11.01 -8.49
CA PRO A 163 -2.13 10.58 -7.23
C PRO A 163 -1.50 11.75 -6.48
N ARG A 164 -1.60 11.73 -5.14
CA ARG A 164 -0.89 12.64 -4.24
C ARG A 164 0.57 12.23 -4.17
N LEU A 165 1.31 12.49 -5.24
CA LEU A 165 2.63 11.92 -5.50
C LEU A 165 3.73 12.99 -5.61
N GLU A 166 4.75 12.84 -4.78
CA GLU A 166 6.05 13.48 -4.92
C GLU A 166 7.03 12.53 -5.63
N ILE A 167 7.41 12.88 -6.86
CA ILE A 167 8.36 12.11 -7.67
C ILE A 167 9.09 13.05 -8.63
N ALA A 168 10.33 12.71 -8.99
CA ALA A 168 11.13 13.52 -9.92
C ALA A 168 10.50 13.61 -11.33
N THR A 169 9.94 12.51 -11.83
CA THR A 169 9.27 12.44 -13.14
C THR A 169 7.86 11.89 -12.96
N ARG A 170 6.86 12.71 -13.26
CA ARG A 170 5.46 12.28 -13.15
C ARG A 170 5.14 11.24 -14.23
N PRO A 171 4.44 10.14 -13.89
CA PRO A 171 3.99 9.16 -14.86
C PRO A 171 2.83 9.73 -15.72
N ALA A 172 2.55 9.08 -16.85
CA ALA A 172 1.28 9.27 -17.52
C ALA A 172 0.17 8.63 -16.68
N VAL A 173 -0.98 9.28 -16.62
CA VAL A 173 -2.13 8.83 -15.82
C VAL A 173 -3.33 8.51 -16.71
N ILE A 174 -4.20 7.64 -16.21
CA ILE A 174 -5.55 7.39 -16.70
C ILE A 174 -6.48 8.08 -15.71
N ASP A 175 -7.14 9.15 -16.15
CA ASP A 175 -8.09 9.87 -15.32
C ASP A 175 -9.26 8.96 -14.93
N ILE A 176 -9.85 9.18 -13.76
CA ILE A 176 -10.90 8.31 -13.22
C ILE A 176 -12.15 8.27 -14.10
N ASP A 177 -12.37 9.28 -14.93
CA ASP A 177 -13.48 9.39 -15.89
C ASP A 177 -13.10 8.95 -17.32
N ASP A 178 -11.87 8.47 -17.52
CA ASP A 178 -11.40 8.01 -18.82
C ASP A 178 -11.94 6.60 -19.15
N PRO A 179 -12.56 6.37 -20.34
CA PRO A 179 -13.00 5.05 -20.76
C PRO A 179 -11.92 3.96 -20.78
N ARG A 180 -10.63 4.33 -20.85
CA ARG A 180 -9.49 3.40 -20.72
C ARG A 180 -9.48 2.67 -19.37
N MET A 181 -10.18 3.15 -18.35
CA MET A 181 -10.42 2.42 -17.11
C MET A 181 -10.99 1.00 -17.37
N LEU A 182 -11.80 0.81 -18.40
CA LEU A 182 -12.36 -0.50 -18.80
C LEU A 182 -11.31 -1.50 -19.32
N GLU A 183 -10.08 -1.05 -19.57
CA GLU A 183 -8.95 -1.92 -19.91
C GLU A 183 -8.36 -2.60 -18.65
N HIS A 184 -8.59 -2.02 -17.47
CA HIS A 184 -7.96 -2.46 -16.21
C HIS A 184 -8.98 -2.97 -15.18
N PHE A 185 -10.25 -2.55 -15.28
CA PHE A 185 -11.30 -2.90 -14.34
C PHE A 185 -12.50 -3.54 -15.03
N ASP A 186 -13.15 -4.47 -14.34
CA ASP A 186 -14.47 -4.95 -14.74
C ASP A 186 -15.48 -3.79 -14.69
N ARG A 187 -16.43 -3.83 -15.61
CA ARG A 187 -17.46 -2.80 -15.73
C ARG A 187 -18.29 -2.63 -14.44
N ASP A 188 -18.42 -3.68 -13.63
CA ASP A 188 -19.17 -3.65 -12.36
C ASP A 188 -18.43 -2.94 -11.22
N LEU A 189 -17.12 -2.67 -11.37
CA LEU A 189 -16.35 -1.83 -10.44
C LEU A 189 -16.48 -0.33 -10.75
N LEU A 190 -16.92 0.01 -11.97
CA LEU A 190 -16.91 1.36 -12.50
C LEU A 190 -18.33 1.89 -12.67
N ARG A 191 -18.49 3.20 -12.52
CA ARG A 191 -19.76 3.85 -12.87
C ARG A 191 -19.76 4.13 -14.36
N VAL A 192 -20.41 3.27 -15.15
CA VAL A 192 -20.35 3.32 -16.62
C VAL A 192 -21.71 3.58 -17.24
N PHE A 193 -21.77 4.60 -18.09
CA PHE A 193 -22.96 5.03 -18.81
C PHE A 193 -22.78 4.76 -20.30
N ASP A 194 -23.76 4.10 -20.91
CA ASP A 194 -23.84 3.97 -22.36
C ASP A 194 -24.93 4.91 -22.87
N ASP A 195 -24.61 5.72 -23.87
CA ASP A 195 -25.53 6.67 -24.50
C ASP A 195 -25.27 6.71 -26.02
N HIS A 196 -25.98 7.57 -26.75
CA HIS A 196 -25.73 7.85 -28.15
C HIS A 196 -25.50 9.35 -28.37
N ASP A 197 -24.58 9.71 -29.26
CA ASP A 197 -24.38 11.11 -29.64
C ASP A 197 -25.52 11.65 -30.53
N GLU A 198 -25.44 12.92 -30.93
CA GLU A 198 -26.43 13.56 -31.80
C GLU A 198 -26.60 12.90 -33.19
N ASN A 199 -25.67 12.03 -33.58
CA ASN A 199 -25.67 11.27 -34.82
C ASN A 199 -26.03 9.78 -34.63
N ASP A 200 -26.53 9.41 -33.44
CA ASP A 200 -26.87 8.02 -33.06
C ASP A 200 -25.65 7.08 -32.98
N ASN A 201 -24.43 7.61 -32.77
CA ASN A 201 -23.26 6.77 -32.50
C ASN A 201 -23.21 6.41 -31.02
N ALA A 202 -22.99 5.13 -30.69
CA ALA A 202 -22.82 4.69 -29.32
C ALA A 202 -21.59 5.35 -28.67
N ILE A 203 -21.79 5.91 -27.48
CA ILE A 203 -20.76 6.49 -26.63
C ILE A 203 -20.78 5.80 -25.26
N THR A 204 -19.60 5.62 -24.67
CA THR A 204 -19.43 5.10 -23.31
C THR A 204 -18.66 6.12 -22.48
N TYR A 205 -19.23 6.47 -21.33
CA TYR A 205 -18.63 7.37 -20.34
C TYR A 205 -18.40 6.61 -19.03
N VAL A 206 -17.27 6.87 -18.38
CA VAL A 206 -16.90 6.33 -17.06
C VAL A 206 -16.86 7.50 -16.08
N ASP A 207 -17.36 7.32 -14.86
CA ASP A 207 -17.37 8.32 -13.79
C ASP A 207 -16.70 7.78 -12.52
N GLY A 208 -15.47 7.28 -12.67
CA GLY A 208 -14.72 6.65 -11.59
C GLY A 208 -15.28 5.31 -11.13
N PHE A 209 -14.87 4.94 -9.91
CA PHE A 209 -15.33 3.72 -9.26
C PHE A 209 -16.77 3.89 -8.76
N ASP A 210 -17.63 2.92 -9.06
CA ASP A 210 -18.97 2.88 -8.48
C ASP A 210 -18.91 2.40 -7.02
N ASP A 211 -18.07 1.40 -6.75
CA ASP A 211 -17.83 0.85 -5.42
C ASP A 211 -16.33 0.63 -5.16
N PHE A 212 -15.69 1.64 -4.55
CA PHE A 212 -14.30 1.55 -4.13
C PHE A 212 -14.07 0.49 -3.02
N HIS A 213 -15.09 0.17 -2.21
CA HIS A 213 -14.97 -0.89 -1.20
C HIS A 213 -14.88 -2.26 -1.86
N GLU A 214 -15.63 -2.49 -2.94
CA GLU A 214 -15.53 -3.73 -3.73
C GLU A 214 -14.16 -3.85 -4.41
N LEU A 215 -13.60 -2.75 -4.93
CA LEU A 215 -12.21 -2.73 -5.42
C LEU A 215 -11.26 -3.22 -4.32
N LYS A 216 -11.29 -2.57 -3.14
CA LYS A 216 -10.46 -2.96 -2.00
C LYS A 216 -10.68 -4.41 -1.59
N ARG A 217 -11.94 -4.89 -1.58
CA ARG A 217 -12.27 -6.29 -1.28
C ARG A 217 -11.61 -7.26 -2.27
N ARG A 218 -11.63 -6.96 -3.58
CA ARG A 218 -10.99 -7.80 -4.60
C ARG A 218 -9.47 -7.80 -4.47
N VAL A 219 -8.84 -6.64 -4.24
CA VAL A 219 -7.40 -6.54 -3.98
C VAL A 219 -7.03 -7.35 -2.74
N ASN A 220 -7.75 -7.14 -1.64
CA ASN A 220 -7.53 -7.87 -0.39
C ASN A 220 -7.64 -9.38 -0.55
N ALA A 221 -8.57 -9.85 -1.39
CA ALA A 221 -8.77 -11.28 -1.66
C ALA A 221 -7.87 -11.85 -2.76
N GLY A 222 -6.97 -11.05 -3.37
CA GLY A 222 -6.14 -11.50 -4.49
C GLY A 222 -6.93 -11.79 -5.77
N LEU A 223 -8.16 -11.28 -5.88
CA LEU A 223 -9.03 -11.49 -7.04
C LEU A 223 -8.63 -10.55 -8.19
N PRO A 224 -8.84 -10.96 -9.45
CA PRO A 224 -8.59 -10.09 -10.58
C PRO A 224 -9.49 -8.84 -10.53
N LEU A 225 -8.94 -7.71 -10.96
CA LEU A 225 -9.70 -6.46 -11.12
C LEU A 225 -10.46 -6.42 -12.44
N ARG A 226 -10.02 -7.21 -13.41
CA ARG A 226 -10.70 -7.47 -14.67
C ARG A 226 -10.74 -8.96 -14.92
N THR A 227 -11.94 -9.52 -15.01
CA THR A 227 -12.14 -10.88 -15.48
C THR A 227 -11.81 -10.94 -16.97
N THR A 228 -10.85 -11.80 -17.33
CA THR A 228 -10.68 -12.14 -18.75
C THR A 228 -11.94 -12.88 -19.16
N ALA A 229 -12.73 -12.29 -20.06
CA ALA A 229 -13.86 -12.98 -20.65
C ALA A 229 -13.35 -14.33 -21.17
N THR A 230 -13.79 -15.43 -20.55
CA THR A 230 -13.59 -16.76 -21.10
C THR A 230 -14.16 -16.70 -22.50
N ARG A 231 -13.28 -16.72 -23.51
CA ARG A 231 -13.69 -17.08 -24.86
C ARG A 231 -14.12 -18.53 -24.77
N ASP A 232 -15.39 -18.75 -24.48
CA ASP A 232 -16.04 -20.01 -24.76
C ASP A 232 -15.88 -20.23 -26.27
N ASN A 233 -14.94 -21.13 -26.61
CA ASN A 233 -14.78 -21.67 -27.96
C ASN A 233 -15.94 -22.62 -28.27
#